data_AF-A0A800C7G4-F1
#
_entry.id   AF-A0A800C7G4-F1
#
_cell.length_a   1.000
_cell.length_b   1.000
_cell.length_c   1.000
_cell.angle_alpha   90.00
_cell.angle_beta   90.00
_cell.angle_gamma   90.00
#
_symmetry.space_group_name_H-M   'P 1'
#
loop_
_entity.id
_entity.type
_entity.pdbx_description
1 polymer ?
#
loop_
_entity_poly.entity_id
_entity_poly.type
_entity_poly.pdbx_seq_one_letter_code
_entity_poly.pdbx_strand_id
1 'polypeptide(L)'
;MNRIFYIVKAVLLGLLTTQIIATLHVYLSNADLYRTVTTITEAGYLTIPNQRVAHTLREFGPAFFGGIFFTLSLGAGLSIFSFACAWVWDRILRRSRVLLAPIVLLWLGIVSAANSQGFCPIVSCYFLAVPPVVFISTLKWMPGQHQKKVWLNRLTYILPVAILTMIWAAHADRFSFLDIRDYLLLSNPTGRKINDFYYRYTLYPAEVFKPLGQKTLKACRVPPIKDERLARRMENTLILYDYLPVPIDRPVALEIVEAKNTLAFKYKAKTVLQTTFNEFFTHPEKVLRHFSAETDRHALFRQATISCLLLGFPLTLYVMVFALIRFVLTFFVRSTSSSVVASVVCFSIGLALLIPLRIGRIKIADAIHLSEALNSDCWQHRVAALRAVVGQRLEIGDHQAYPAMLASPVVPERYWLAKALAVSRHPQTYQDLLAFLDDPCPNVVSMAFHALGQRGNRHAKKEIVKRIEKSDHWYNQWYAYKALRHLGWKQSRSTIAL
;
A
#
# COMPACT_ATOMS: atom_id res chain seq x y z
N MET A 1 16.85 15.66 31.97
CA MET A 1 15.67 15.08 31.26
C MET A 1 15.30 15.79 29.96
N ASN A 2 15.14 17.12 29.89
CA ASN A 2 14.45 17.81 28.77
C ASN A 2 15.07 17.76 27.35
N ARG A 3 16.32 17.29 27.17
CA ARG A 3 17.05 17.47 25.90
C ARG A 3 16.67 16.52 24.74
N ILE A 4 15.94 15.42 24.94
CA ILE A 4 15.53 14.54 23.82
C ILE A 4 14.02 14.48 23.64
N PHE A 5 13.26 14.73 24.72
CA PHE A 5 11.80 14.80 24.66
C PHE A 5 11.29 15.93 23.76
N TYR A 6 12.05 17.01 23.52
CA TYR A 6 11.60 18.05 22.61
C TYR A 6 11.47 17.56 21.16
N ILE A 7 12.36 16.64 20.72
CA ILE A 7 12.30 16.02 19.39
C ILE A 7 11.04 15.19 19.27
N VAL A 8 10.82 14.29 20.25
CA VAL A 8 9.63 13.44 20.31
C VAL A 8 8.36 14.27 20.33
N LYS A 9 8.28 15.31 21.15
CA LYS A 9 7.11 16.19 21.23
C LYS A 9 6.83 16.87 19.90
N ALA A 10 7.85 17.44 19.24
CA ALA A 10 7.67 18.12 17.96
C ALA A 10 7.23 17.14 16.86
N VAL A 11 7.84 15.96 16.79
CA VAL A 11 7.46 14.92 15.83
C VAL A 11 6.06 14.40 16.10
N LEU A 12 5.69 14.12 17.36
CA LEU A 12 4.33 13.70 17.72
C LEU A 12 3.28 14.75 17.33
N LEU A 13 3.57 16.05 17.51
CA LEU A 13 2.68 17.13 17.09
C LEU A 13 2.51 17.14 15.56
N GLY A 14 3.57 16.90 14.81
CA GLY A 14 3.52 16.73 13.35
C GLY A 14 2.71 15.51 12.91
N LEU A 15 2.88 14.37 13.58
CA LEU A 15 2.09 13.16 13.35
C LEU A 15 0.59 13.39 13.65
N LEU A 16 0.27 14.05 14.76
CA LEU A 16 -1.11 14.41 15.11
C LEU A 16 -1.74 15.35 14.07
N THR A 17 -1.00 16.38 13.64
CA THR A 17 -1.44 17.30 12.58
C THR A 17 -1.69 16.53 11.28
N THR A 18 -0.78 15.60 10.94
CA THR A 18 -0.94 14.74 9.76
C THR A 18 -2.16 13.85 9.88
N GLN A 19 -2.42 13.25 11.05
CA GLN A 19 -3.54 12.35 11.26
C GLN A 19 -4.89 13.05 11.05
N ILE A 20 -5.02 14.31 11.47
CA ILE A 20 -6.24 15.10 11.22
C ILE A 20 -6.45 15.29 9.71
N ILE A 21 -5.42 15.76 9.00
CA ILE A 21 -5.49 16.01 7.55
C ILE A 21 -5.74 14.69 6.80
N ALA A 22 -5.05 13.62 7.19
CA ALA A 22 -5.15 12.30 6.56
C ALA A 22 -6.51 11.65 6.77
N THR A 23 -7.09 11.78 7.96
CA THR A 23 -8.45 11.29 8.22
C THR A 23 -9.45 11.99 7.31
N LEU A 24 -9.37 13.33 7.20
CA LEU A 24 -10.23 14.08 6.28
C LEU A 24 -10.01 13.67 4.81
N HIS A 25 -8.75 13.49 4.41
CA HIS A 25 -8.41 13.13 3.03
C HIS A 25 -8.95 11.77 2.63
N VAL A 26 -8.77 10.77 3.50
CA VAL A 26 -9.31 9.43 3.28
C VAL A 26 -10.83 9.46 3.33
N TYR A 27 -11.45 10.23 4.21
CA TYR A 27 -12.91 10.37 4.28
C TYR A 27 -13.51 10.89 2.97
N LEU A 28 -12.94 11.97 2.41
CA LEU A 28 -13.38 12.53 1.13
C LEU A 28 -13.18 11.53 -0.02
N SER A 29 -12.05 10.83 -0.05
CA SER A 29 -11.78 9.79 -1.05
C SER A 29 -12.76 8.61 -0.93
N ASN A 30 -13.09 8.18 0.29
CA ASN A 30 -14.04 7.11 0.52
C ASN A 30 -15.45 7.49 0.09
N ALA A 31 -15.86 8.76 0.31
CA ALA A 31 -17.15 9.26 -0.17
C ALA A 31 -17.25 9.24 -1.70
N ASP A 32 -16.17 9.59 -2.40
CA ASP A 32 -16.11 9.51 -3.86
C ASP A 32 -16.08 8.06 -4.37
N LEU A 33 -15.38 7.16 -3.68
CA LEU A 33 -15.41 5.73 -3.99
C LEU A 33 -16.81 5.15 -3.78
N TYR A 34 -17.49 5.51 -2.69
CA TYR A 34 -18.86 5.08 -2.41
C TYR A 34 -19.80 5.48 -3.56
N ARG A 35 -19.77 6.75 -3.98
CA ARG A 35 -20.56 7.23 -5.13
C ARG A 35 -20.28 6.44 -6.41
N THR A 36 -19.00 6.15 -6.67
CA THR A 36 -18.58 5.37 -7.84
C THR A 36 -19.12 3.95 -7.78
N VAL A 37 -18.98 3.27 -6.63
CA VAL A 37 -19.47 1.91 -6.41
C VAL A 37 -21.00 1.86 -6.53
N THR A 38 -21.71 2.81 -5.92
CA THR A 38 -23.18 2.91 -6.05
C THR A 38 -23.60 3.09 -7.49
N THR A 39 -22.98 4.01 -8.22
CA THR A 39 -23.28 4.26 -9.65
C THR A 39 -23.07 3.01 -10.51
N ILE A 40 -21.98 2.27 -10.26
CA ILE A 40 -21.69 1.03 -10.99
C ILE A 40 -22.70 -0.08 -10.63
N THR A 41 -23.10 -0.15 -9.36
CA THR A 41 -24.10 -1.13 -8.88
C THR A 41 -25.47 -0.86 -9.49
N GLU A 42 -25.91 0.40 -9.50
CA GLU A 42 -27.18 0.83 -10.12
C GLU A 42 -27.21 0.55 -11.62
N ALA A 43 -26.05 0.61 -12.29
CA ALA A 43 -25.91 0.21 -13.69
C ALA A 43 -25.89 -1.32 -13.91
N GLY A 44 -26.04 -2.12 -12.85
CA GLY A 44 -26.15 -3.58 -12.91
C GLY A 44 -24.83 -4.33 -12.99
N TYR A 45 -23.68 -3.68 -12.72
CA TYR A 45 -22.38 -4.36 -12.78
C TYR A 45 -21.94 -4.90 -11.41
N LEU A 46 -21.10 -5.93 -11.42
CA LEU A 46 -20.46 -6.46 -10.21
C LEU A 46 -19.46 -5.43 -9.65
N THR A 47 -19.56 -5.09 -8.37
CA THR A 47 -18.70 -4.08 -7.74
C THR A 47 -17.69 -4.62 -6.75
N ILE A 48 -16.56 -3.90 -6.64
CA ILE A 48 -15.51 -4.11 -5.63
C ILE A 48 -15.10 -2.75 -5.07
N PRO A 49 -15.26 -2.52 -3.76
CA PRO A 49 -15.96 -3.39 -2.82
C PRO A 49 -17.43 -3.65 -3.21
N ASN A 50 -17.96 -4.81 -2.82
CA ASN A 50 -19.38 -5.12 -2.90
C ASN A 50 -20.18 -4.29 -1.87
N GLN A 51 -21.51 -4.39 -1.89
CA GLN A 51 -22.38 -3.63 -0.99
C GLN A 51 -22.17 -3.96 0.51
N ARG A 52 -21.72 -5.18 0.84
CA ARG A 52 -21.38 -5.58 2.22
C ARG A 52 -20.18 -4.84 2.78
N VAL A 53 -19.30 -4.29 1.94
CA VAL A 53 -18.16 -3.48 2.40
C VAL A 53 -18.34 -2.01 2.04
N ALA A 54 -19.06 -1.70 0.95
CA ALA A 54 -19.24 -0.33 0.49
C ALA A 54 -19.88 0.59 1.54
N HIS A 55 -20.82 0.11 2.37
CA HIS A 55 -21.43 0.95 3.41
C HIS A 55 -20.40 1.49 4.41
N THR A 56 -19.36 0.71 4.72
CA THR A 56 -18.29 1.12 5.65
C THR A 56 -17.48 2.31 5.12
N LEU A 57 -17.48 2.58 3.81
CA LEU A 57 -16.77 3.72 3.24
C LEU A 57 -17.24 5.06 3.81
N ARG A 58 -18.49 5.14 4.27
CA ARG A 58 -19.05 6.37 4.84
C ARG A 58 -18.75 6.53 6.33
N GLU A 59 -18.24 5.49 6.98
CA GLU A 59 -17.92 5.51 8.40
C GLU A 59 -16.62 6.26 8.67
N PHE A 60 -16.52 6.85 9.86
CA PHE A 60 -15.32 7.54 10.32
C PHE A 60 -14.14 6.59 10.54
N GLY A 61 -14.40 5.38 11.05
CA GLY A 61 -13.37 4.39 11.40
C GLY A 61 -12.41 4.08 10.25
N PRO A 62 -12.91 3.66 9.07
CA PRO A 62 -12.11 3.45 7.86
C PRO A 62 -11.26 4.66 7.45
N ALA A 63 -11.79 5.87 7.58
CA ALA A 63 -11.05 7.09 7.29
C ALA A 63 -9.93 7.34 8.29
N PHE A 64 -10.21 7.17 9.59
CA PHE A 64 -9.23 7.36 10.65
C PHE A 64 -8.10 6.34 10.58
N PHE A 65 -8.43 5.05 10.51
CA PHE A 65 -7.45 3.96 10.44
C PHE A 65 -6.72 3.93 9.10
N GLY A 66 -7.38 4.29 8.00
CA GLY A 66 -6.71 4.53 6.72
C GLY A 66 -5.75 5.71 6.79
N GLY A 67 -6.10 6.78 7.52
CA GLY A 67 -5.27 7.96 7.73
C GLY A 67 -3.94 7.66 8.42
N ILE A 68 -3.88 6.62 9.27
CA ILE A 68 -2.64 6.18 9.93
C ILE A 68 -1.55 5.86 8.90
N PHE A 69 -1.91 5.35 7.72
CA PHE A 69 -0.93 5.10 6.66
C PHE A 69 -0.18 6.38 6.28
N PHE A 70 -0.88 7.49 6.03
CA PHE A 70 -0.24 8.77 5.70
C PHE A 70 0.50 9.38 6.88
N THR A 71 -0.03 9.22 8.09
CA THR A 71 0.62 9.67 9.33
C THR A 71 1.98 9.01 9.51
N LEU A 72 2.03 7.68 9.39
CA LEU A 72 3.27 6.92 9.57
C LEU A 72 4.21 7.01 8.36
N SER A 73 3.72 7.36 7.17
CA SER A 73 4.56 7.57 5.98
C SER A 73 4.92 9.05 5.82
N LEU A 74 4.10 9.81 5.08
CA LEU A 74 4.32 11.21 4.75
C LEU A 74 4.47 12.08 6.01
N GLY A 75 3.62 11.89 7.03
CA GLY A 75 3.68 12.65 8.29
C GLY A 75 4.99 12.46 9.04
N ALA A 76 5.44 11.21 9.17
CA ALA A 76 6.73 10.87 9.75
C ALA A 76 7.89 11.54 9.00
N GLY A 77 7.92 11.42 7.67
CA GLY A 77 8.95 12.03 6.84
C GLY A 77 8.97 13.56 6.92
N LEU A 78 7.81 14.21 6.75
CA LEU A 78 7.68 15.66 6.84
C LEU A 78 8.05 16.18 8.22
N SER A 79 7.67 15.47 9.28
CA SER A 79 8.00 15.87 10.66
C SER A 79 9.51 15.82 10.92
N ILE A 80 10.17 14.72 10.55
CA ILE A 80 11.62 14.59 10.73
C ILE A 80 12.38 15.59 9.86
N PHE A 81 11.97 15.79 8.60
CA PHE A 81 12.57 16.77 7.71
C PHE A 81 12.47 18.19 8.29
N SER A 82 11.28 18.58 8.76
CA SER A 82 11.02 19.92 9.31
C SER A 82 11.75 20.15 10.62
N PHE A 83 11.83 19.12 11.46
CA PHE A 83 12.68 19.12 12.65
C PHE A 83 14.14 19.35 12.28
N ALA A 84 14.67 18.63 11.29
CA ALA A 84 16.05 18.77 10.84
C ALA A 84 16.33 20.18 10.31
N CYS A 85 15.44 20.75 9.50
CA CYS A 85 15.55 22.14 9.03
C CYS A 85 15.58 23.15 10.18
N ALA A 86 14.67 23.02 11.15
CA ALA A 86 14.64 23.90 12.34
C ALA A 86 15.92 23.78 13.16
N TRP A 87 16.42 22.56 13.32
CA TRP A 87 17.65 22.29 14.04
C TRP A 87 18.89 22.86 13.34
N VAL A 88 19.01 22.68 12.02
CA VAL A 88 20.10 23.25 11.21
C VAL A 88 20.07 24.77 11.28
N TRP A 89 18.88 25.37 11.15
CA TRP A 89 18.74 26.82 11.23
C TRP A 89 19.14 27.38 12.60
N ASP A 90 18.72 26.75 13.70
CA ASP A 90 19.08 27.17 15.05
C ASP A 90 20.56 26.93 15.38
N ARG A 91 21.08 25.73 15.09
CA ARG A 91 22.37 25.26 15.60
C ARG A 91 23.55 25.59 14.71
N ILE A 92 23.36 25.52 13.40
CA ILE A 92 24.42 25.73 12.40
C ILE A 92 24.35 27.15 11.87
N LEU A 93 23.16 27.57 11.41
CA LEU A 93 22.95 28.86 10.75
C LEU A 93 22.68 30.02 11.73
N ARG A 94 22.74 29.75 13.05
CA ARG A 94 22.60 30.71 14.15
C ARG A 94 21.39 31.64 14.01
N ARG A 95 20.26 31.10 13.52
CA ARG A 95 19.01 31.83 13.24
C ARG A 95 19.16 33.04 12.31
N SER A 96 20.13 33.01 11.39
CA SER A 96 20.26 34.06 10.38
C SER A 96 18.99 34.14 9.52
N ARG A 97 18.41 35.35 9.40
CA ARG A 97 17.22 35.59 8.58
C ARG A 97 17.49 35.38 7.09
N VAL A 98 18.69 35.73 6.63
CA VAL A 98 19.11 35.54 5.24
C VAL A 98 19.18 34.04 4.91
N LEU A 99 19.71 33.23 5.83
CA LEU A 99 19.85 31.79 5.64
C LEU A 99 18.55 31.01 5.91
N LEU A 100 17.48 31.68 6.37
CA LEU A 100 16.13 31.12 6.41
C LEU A 100 15.49 31.13 5.01
N ALA A 101 15.80 32.13 4.18
CA ALA A 101 15.26 32.26 2.83
C ALA A 101 15.43 30.98 1.97
N PRO A 102 16.61 30.34 1.86
CA PRO A 102 16.74 29.10 1.09
C PRO A 102 15.89 27.94 1.62
N ILE A 103 15.67 27.85 2.94
CA ILE A 103 14.79 26.82 3.54
C ILE A 103 13.34 27.07 3.13
N VAL A 104 12.89 28.32 3.18
CA VAL A 104 11.53 28.71 2.76
C VAL A 104 11.35 28.51 1.26
N LEU A 105 12.34 28.87 0.44
CA LEU A 105 12.30 28.67 -1.02
C LEU A 105 12.25 27.19 -1.39
N LEU A 106 13.06 26.34 -0.73
CA LEU A 106 12.99 24.89 -0.91
C LEU A 106 11.59 24.36 -0.60
N TRP A 107 11.00 24.85 0.50
CA TRP A 107 9.68 24.42 0.93
C TRP A 107 8.56 24.88 -0.02
N LEU A 108 8.58 26.13 -0.48
CA LEU A 108 7.68 26.63 -1.53
C LEU A 108 7.86 25.85 -2.85
N GLY A 109 9.10 25.48 -3.18
CA GLY A 109 9.42 24.61 -4.31
C GLY A 109 8.75 23.25 -4.19
N ILE A 110 8.77 22.62 -3.02
CA ILE A 110 8.09 21.33 -2.76
C ILE A 110 6.56 21.47 -2.90
N VAL A 111 5.97 22.54 -2.35
CA VAL A 111 4.52 22.81 -2.48
C VAL A 111 4.12 23.02 -3.94
N SER A 112 4.91 23.79 -4.69
CA SER A 112 4.71 24.04 -6.12
C SER A 112 4.84 22.73 -6.91
N ALA A 113 5.89 21.96 -6.66
CA ALA A 113 6.10 20.65 -7.27
C ALA A 113 4.91 19.73 -7.02
N ALA A 114 4.44 19.60 -5.78
CA ALA A 114 3.29 18.77 -5.42
C ALA A 114 1.99 19.11 -6.17
N ASN A 115 1.88 20.34 -6.72
CA ASN A 115 0.74 20.82 -7.50
C ASN A 115 1.03 21.03 -9.00
N SER A 116 2.20 20.61 -9.49
CA SER A 116 2.63 20.79 -10.89
C SER A 116 1.71 20.13 -11.92
N GLN A 117 1.02 19.05 -11.54
CA GLN A 117 0.04 18.33 -12.38
C GLN A 117 -1.41 18.76 -12.09
N GLY A 118 -1.58 19.91 -11.45
CA GLY A 118 -2.87 20.48 -11.10
C GLY A 118 -3.05 20.65 -9.60
N PHE A 119 -3.76 21.70 -9.23
CA PHE A 119 -3.97 22.05 -7.83
C PHE A 119 -4.81 21.00 -7.08
N CYS A 120 -4.30 20.55 -5.94
CA CYS A 120 -4.98 19.68 -4.99
C CYS A 120 -4.89 20.32 -3.59
N PRO A 121 -5.98 20.96 -3.10
CA PRO A 121 -5.97 21.68 -1.82
C PRO A 121 -5.54 20.80 -0.66
N ILE A 122 -6.09 19.59 -0.57
CA ILE A 122 -5.86 18.70 0.57
C ILE A 122 -4.44 18.14 0.59
N VAL A 123 -3.83 17.87 -0.57
CA VAL A 123 -2.41 17.52 -0.67
C VAL A 123 -1.55 18.69 -0.20
N SER A 124 -1.89 19.91 -0.62
CA SER A 124 -1.18 21.12 -0.19
C SER A 124 -1.23 21.33 1.32
N CYS A 125 -2.35 20.97 1.99
CA CYS A 125 -2.46 21.07 3.45
C CYS A 125 -1.38 20.27 4.19
N TYR A 126 -0.97 19.09 3.71
CA TYR A 126 0.12 18.33 4.36
C TYR A 126 1.42 19.13 4.37
N PHE A 127 1.79 19.67 3.20
CA PHE A 127 3.02 20.42 3.04
C PHE A 127 2.94 21.80 3.67
N LEU A 128 1.75 22.42 3.79
CA LEU A 128 1.60 23.76 4.36
C LEU A 128 1.38 23.77 5.87
N ALA A 129 0.82 22.71 6.47
CA ALA A 129 0.51 22.68 7.90
C ALA A 129 1.54 21.91 8.73
N VAL A 130 1.97 20.72 8.28
CA VAL A 130 2.84 19.85 9.09
C VAL A 130 4.23 20.49 9.29
N PRO A 131 4.93 20.98 8.24
CA PRO A 131 6.25 21.57 8.42
C PRO A 131 6.33 22.77 9.37
N PRO A 132 5.47 23.81 9.28
CA PRO A 132 5.60 24.97 10.15
C PRO A 132 5.21 24.63 11.59
N VAL A 133 4.21 23.77 11.81
CA VAL A 133 3.85 23.29 13.16
C VAL A 133 5.06 22.62 13.82
N VAL A 134 5.75 21.73 13.10
CA VAL A 134 6.93 21.04 13.63
C VAL A 134 8.12 21.98 13.76
N PHE A 135 8.35 22.85 12.78
CA PHE A 135 9.47 23.80 12.78
C PHE A 135 9.37 24.78 13.95
N ILE A 136 8.20 25.41 14.15
CA ILE A 136 7.95 26.36 15.23
C ILE A 136 7.99 25.67 16.59
N SER A 137 7.32 24.53 16.75
CA SER A 137 7.34 23.78 18.02
C SER A 137 8.74 23.29 18.40
N THR A 138 9.52 22.86 17.40
CA THR A 138 10.94 22.51 17.58
C THR A 138 11.71 23.69 18.16
N LEU A 139 11.62 24.87 17.56
CA LEU A 139 12.33 26.06 18.05
C LEU A 139 11.86 26.52 19.43
N LYS A 140 10.55 26.38 19.73
CA LYS A 140 9.96 26.73 21.03
C LYS A 140 10.44 25.82 22.15
N TRP A 141 10.59 24.52 21.88
CA TRP A 141 10.96 23.53 22.90
C TRP A 141 12.45 23.19 22.92
N MET A 142 13.22 23.69 21.96
CA MET A 142 14.64 23.43 21.86
C MET A 142 15.40 24.15 23.00
N PRO A 143 16.25 23.43 23.75
CA PRO A 143 17.02 24.03 24.85
C PRO A 143 18.13 24.95 24.33
N GLY A 144 18.44 26.03 25.06
CA GLY A 144 19.50 26.99 24.71
C GLY A 144 20.87 26.34 24.49
N GLN A 145 21.72 26.98 23.67
CA GLN A 145 23.11 26.54 23.45
C GLN A 145 23.95 26.82 24.72
N HIS A 146 24.29 25.77 25.47
CA HIS A 146 25.36 25.84 26.48
C HIS A 146 26.47 24.84 26.15
N GLN A 147 27.64 25.41 25.81
CA GLN A 147 29.00 24.84 25.67
C GLN A 147 29.40 23.94 24.47
N LYS A 148 30.69 24.07 24.12
CA LYS A 148 31.41 23.63 22.91
C LYS A 148 31.76 22.12 22.81
N LYS A 149 31.58 21.30 23.86
CA LYS A 149 32.08 19.89 23.89
C LYS A 149 31.04 18.80 23.54
N VAL A 150 29.96 19.12 22.83
CA VAL A 150 28.78 18.21 22.68
C VAL A 150 28.78 17.39 21.37
N TRP A 151 29.70 17.62 20.43
CA TRP A 151 29.64 16.98 19.10
C TRP A 151 29.95 15.46 19.12
N LEU A 152 30.99 15.02 19.84
CA LEU A 152 31.32 13.60 20.01
C LEU A 152 30.17 12.79 20.64
N ASN A 153 29.50 13.36 21.65
CA ASN A 153 28.32 12.75 22.27
C ASN A 153 27.07 12.74 21.38
N ARG A 154 27.09 13.39 20.20
CA ARG A 154 25.98 13.34 19.23
C ARG A 154 26.18 12.24 18.18
N LEU A 155 27.43 11.89 17.88
CA LEU A 155 27.76 10.79 16.97
C LEU A 155 27.22 9.45 17.47
N THR A 156 27.15 9.27 18.79
CA THR A 156 26.60 8.06 19.44
C THR A 156 25.13 7.77 19.09
N TYR A 157 24.38 8.76 18.60
CA TYR A 157 22.97 8.59 18.19
C TYR A 157 22.80 8.45 16.68
N ILE A 158 23.68 9.07 15.90
CA ILE A 158 23.59 9.10 14.43
C ILE A 158 24.25 7.85 13.83
N LEU A 159 25.37 7.42 14.40
CA LEU A 159 26.16 6.30 13.87
C LEU A 159 25.38 4.98 13.81
N PRO A 160 24.62 4.54 14.84
CA PRO A 160 23.85 3.31 14.75
C PRO A 160 22.79 3.35 13.65
N VAL A 161 22.11 4.49 13.48
CA VAL A 161 21.11 4.66 12.42
C VAL A 161 21.77 4.59 11.05
N ALA A 162 22.92 5.26 10.86
CA ALA A 162 23.65 5.24 9.61
C ALA A 162 24.13 3.82 9.26
N ILE A 163 24.70 3.09 10.23
CA ILE A 163 25.14 1.70 10.05
C ILE A 163 23.95 0.79 9.73
N LEU A 164 22.86 0.86 10.51
CA LEU A 164 21.65 0.06 10.24
C LEU A 164 21.08 0.34 8.86
N THR A 165 21.02 1.62 8.45
CA THR A 165 20.54 2.01 7.12
C THR A 165 21.39 1.38 6.03
N MET A 166 22.72 1.41 6.18
CA MET A 166 23.64 0.80 5.22
C MET A 166 23.48 -0.72 5.15
N ILE A 167 23.36 -1.40 6.29
CA ILE A 167 23.17 -2.86 6.33
C ILE A 167 21.82 -3.24 5.70
N TRP A 168 20.74 -2.54 6.05
CA TRP A 168 19.42 -2.77 5.49
C TRP A 168 19.41 -2.54 3.98
N ALA A 169 20.02 -1.45 3.49
CA ALA A 169 20.13 -1.18 2.06
C ALA A 169 20.90 -2.28 1.32
N ALA A 170 21.96 -2.83 1.91
CA ALA A 170 22.72 -3.94 1.33
C ALA A 170 21.94 -5.28 1.30
N HIS A 171 20.90 -5.43 2.14
CA HIS A 171 20.09 -6.65 2.22
C HIS A 171 18.70 -6.51 1.58
N ALA A 172 18.29 -5.29 1.23
CA ALA A 172 17.00 -5.04 0.63
C ALA A 172 16.92 -5.66 -0.78
N ASP A 173 15.96 -6.55 -0.98
CA ASP A 173 15.64 -7.17 -2.26
C ASP A 173 14.13 -7.14 -2.53
N ARG A 174 13.71 -7.71 -3.67
CA ARG A 174 12.29 -7.78 -4.05
C ARG A 174 11.42 -8.64 -3.15
N PHE A 175 12.00 -9.52 -2.32
CA PHE A 175 11.28 -10.45 -1.44
C PHE A 175 11.26 -10.00 0.02
N SER A 176 12.04 -8.99 0.38
CA SER A 176 12.23 -8.54 1.76
C SER A 176 10.91 -8.23 2.49
N PHE A 177 9.93 -7.65 1.80
CA PHE A 177 8.60 -7.44 2.36
C PHE A 177 7.86 -8.76 2.67
N LEU A 178 7.94 -9.74 1.78
CA LEU A 178 7.31 -11.05 1.99
C LEU A 178 7.99 -11.79 3.13
N ASP A 179 9.31 -11.67 3.28
CA ASP A 179 10.05 -12.33 4.37
C ASP A 179 9.76 -11.69 5.72
N ILE A 180 9.69 -10.36 5.79
CA ILE A 180 9.23 -9.67 7.01
C ILE A 180 7.81 -10.11 7.35
N ARG A 181 6.89 -10.14 6.37
CA ARG A 181 5.52 -10.58 6.60
C ARG A 181 5.48 -12.03 7.10
N ASP A 182 6.15 -12.95 6.43
CA ASP A 182 6.03 -14.38 6.71
C ASP A 182 6.71 -14.76 8.04
N TYR A 183 7.94 -14.28 8.26
CA TYR A 183 8.77 -14.73 9.38
C TYR A 183 8.71 -13.80 10.60
N LEU A 184 8.31 -12.52 10.46
CA LEU A 184 8.13 -11.61 11.60
C LEU A 184 6.65 -11.38 11.95
N LEU A 185 5.78 -11.17 10.97
CA LEU A 185 4.38 -10.84 11.26
C LEU A 185 3.53 -12.10 11.45
N LEU A 186 3.51 -13.00 10.48
CA LEU A 186 2.59 -14.15 10.48
C LEU A 186 3.02 -15.28 11.41
N SER A 187 4.30 -15.29 11.84
CA SER A 187 4.88 -16.29 12.73
C SER A 187 4.38 -16.21 14.18
N ASN A 188 3.72 -15.12 14.59
CA ASN A 188 3.21 -14.94 15.95
C ASN A 188 1.85 -14.22 15.99
N PRO A 189 1.06 -14.36 17.08
CA PRO A 189 -0.29 -13.78 17.16
C PRO A 189 -0.35 -12.25 17.03
N THR A 190 0.62 -11.55 17.62
CA THR A 190 0.66 -10.07 17.61
C THR A 190 0.91 -9.54 16.20
N GLY A 191 1.88 -10.11 15.49
CA GLY A 191 2.18 -9.75 14.12
C GLY A 191 1.02 -10.07 13.17
N ARG A 192 0.27 -11.16 13.41
CA ARG A 192 -0.98 -11.46 12.66
C ARG A 192 -2.01 -10.35 12.82
N LYS A 193 -2.24 -9.84 14.04
CA LYS A 193 -3.15 -8.70 14.26
C LYS A 193 -2.72 -7.44 13.50
N ILE A 194 -1.41 -7.17 13.41
CA ILE A 194 -0.87 -6.04 12.64
C ILE A 194 -1.12 -6.24 11.13
N ASN A 195 -0.86 -7.45 10.63
CA ASN A 195 -1.14 -7.82 9.24
C ASN A 195 -2.63 -7.66 8.91
N ASP A 196 -3.52 -8.16 9.77
CA ASP A 196 -4.96 -8.12 9.57
C ASP A 196 -5.46 -6.67 9.61
N PHE A 197 -4.93 -5.85 10.51
CA PHE A 197 -5.19 -4.41 10.51
C PHE A 197 -4.77 -3.76 9.18
N TYR A 198 -3.56 -4.05 8.70
CA TYR A 198 -3.06 -3.50 7.44
C TYR A 198 -3.99 -3.87 6.26
N TYR A 199 -4.30 -5.15 6.06
CA TYR A 199 -5.12 -5.58 4.92
C TYR A 199 -6.61 -5.20 5.07
N ARG A 200 -7.11 -5.04 6.29
CA ARG A 200 -8.45 -4.49 6.54
C ARG A 200 -8.56 -3.04 6.09
N TYR A 201 -7.53 -2.22 6.33
CA TYR A 201 -7.60 -0.77 6.09
C TYR A 201 -6.82 -0.25 4.88
N THR A 202 -6.01 -1.06 4.19
CA THR A 202 -5.15 -0.56 3.09
C THR A 202 -5.93 -0.12 1.83
N LEU A 203 -7.21 -0.51 1.66
CA LEU A 203 -8.06 0.02 0.59
C LEU A 203 -8.16 1.55 0.64
N TYR A 204 -8.51 2.06 1.81
CA TYR A 204 -8.92 3.45 1.99
C TYR A 204 -7.81 4.45 1.63
N PRO A 205 -6.58 4.36 2.19
CA PRO A 205 -5.51 5.25 1.79
C PRO A 205 -4.98 4.97 0.38
N ALA A 206 -5.09 3.74 -0.14
CA ALA A 206 -4.65 3.46 -1.50
C ALA A 206 -5.55 4.15 -2.54
N GLU A 207 -6.86 4.23 -2.31
CA GLU A 207 -7.79 4.89 -3.24
C GLU A 207 -7.60 6.40 -3.34
N VAL A 208 -7.04 7.04 -2.30
CA VAL A 208 -6.76 8.48 -2.27
C VAL A 208 -5.90 8.93 -3.44
N PHE A 209 -4.82 8.20 -3.72
CA PHE A 209 -3.79 8.63 -4.68
C PHE A 209 -3.64 7.72 -5.88
N LYS A 210 -4.44 6.65 -6.00
CA LYS A 210 -4.40 5.76 -7.18
C LYS A 210 -4.71 6.56 -8.45
N PRO A 211 -3.85 6.48 -9.48
CA PRO A 211 -4.20 7.00 -10.79
C PRO A 211 -5.39 6.22 -11.35
N LEU A 212 -6.16 6.86 -12.23
CA LEU A 212 -7.41 6.31 -12.75
C LEU A 212 -7.23 4.89 -13.34
N GLY A 213 -6.15 4.66 -14.09
CA GLY A 213 -5.82 3.36 -14.67
C GLY A 213 -5.58 2.24 -13.66
N GLN A 214 -5.15 2.57 -12.43
CA GLN A 214 -4.92 1.61 -11.34
C GLN A 214 -6.16 1.35 -10.48
N LYS A 215 -7.25 2.11 -10.65
CA LYS A 215 -8.52 1.83 -9.97
C LYS A 215 -9.12 0.53 -10.51
N THR A 216 -9.72 -0.26 -9.62
CA THR A 216 -10.26 -1.58 -9.98
C THR A 216 -11.38 -1.45 -11.02
N LEU A 217 -12.35 -0.58 -10.76
CA LEU A 217 -13.49 -0.32 -11.64
C LEU A 217 -13.62 1.20 -11.84
N LYS A 218 -13.96 1.63 -13.05
CA LYS A 218 -14.13 3.04 -13.40
C LYS A 218 -15.50 3.26 -14.03
N ALA A 219 -16.31 4.14 -13.47
CA ALA A 219 -17.53 4.60 -14.15
C ALA A 219 -17.15 5.55 -15.29
N CYS A 220 -17.75 5.33 -16.46
CA CYS A 220 -17.54 6.18 -17.63
C CYS A 220 -18.86 6.50 -18.34
N ARG A 221 -18.87 7.61 -19.08
CA ARG A 221 -19.97 8.01 -19.94
C ARG A 221 -19.54 7.92 -21.39
N VAL A 222 -20.37 7.29 -22.20
CA VAL A 222 -20.14 7.04 -23.63
C VAL A 222 -21.14 7.89 -24.42
N PRO A 223 -20.76 8.44 -25.59
CA PRO A 223 -21.69 9.26 -26.37
C PRO A 223 -22.88 8.40 -26.86
N PRO A 224 -24.05 9.02 -27.11
CA PRO A 224 -25.13 8.38 -27.86
C PRO A 224 -24.68 8.19 -29.31
N ILE A 225 -24.13 7.01 -29.61
CA ILE A 225 -23.65 6.65 -30.95
C ILE A 225 -24.84 6.12 -31.75
N LYS A 226 -25.15 6.74 -32.90
CA LYS A 226 -26.26 6.32 -33.78
C LYS A 226 -26.08 4.92 -34.36
N ASP A 227 -24.84 4.55 -34.69
CA ASP A 227 -24.52 3.20 -35.17
C ASP A 227 -24.43 2.21 -34.00
N GLU A 228 -25.39 1.30 -33.92
CA GLU A 228 -25.44 0.26 -32.89
C GLU A 228 -24.18 -0.64 -32.87
N ARG A 229 -23.58 -0.94 -34.02
CA ARG A 229 -22.40 -1.81 -34.08
C ARG A 229 -21.21 -1.10 -33.45
N LEU A 230 -21.05 0.18 -33.77
CA LEU A 230 -20.02 1.04 -33.20
C LEU A 230 -20.23 1.25 -31.69
N ALA A 231 -21.48 1.45 -31.26
CA ALA A 231 -21.84 1.55 -29.85
C ALA A 231 -21.48 0.28 -29.07
N ARG A 232 -21.86 -0.90 -29.58
CA ARG A 232 -21.50 -2.20 -28.95
C ARG A 232 -20.00 -2.44 -28.95
N ARG A 233 -19.28 -2.07 -30.01
CA ARG A 233 -17.81 -2.17 -30.06
C ARG A 233 -17.17 -1.29 -28.98
N MET A 234 -17.62 -0.04 -28.85
CA MET A 234 -17.17 0.90 -27.83
C MET A 234 -17.38 0.35 -26.41
N GLU A 235 -18.60 -0.11 -26.10
CA GLU A 235 -18.93 -0.68 -24.79
C GLU A 235 -18.07 -1.91 -24.47
N ASN A 236 -17.94 -2.85 -25.41
CA ASN A 236 -17.11 -4.04 -25.24
C ASN A 236 -15.63 -3.71 -25.02
N THR A 237 -15.09 -2.72 -25.75
CA THR A 237 -13.72 -2.26 -25.59
C THR A 237 -13.53 -1.64 -24.20
N LEU A 238 -14.44 -0.78 -23.74
CA LEU A 238 -14.33 -0.15 -22.41
C LEU A 238 -14.44 -1.17 -21.27
N ILE A 239 -15.39 -2.10 -21.35
CA ILE A 239 -15.58 -3.18 -20.37
C ILE A 239 -14.34 -4.09 -20.26
N LEU A 240 -13.64 -4.30 -21.38
CA LEU A 240 -12.38 -5.07 -21.39
C LEU A 240 -11.31 -4.43 -20.48
N TYR A 241 -11.31 -3.11 -20.34
CA TYR A 241 -10.39 -2.33 -19.51
C TYR A 241 -10.99 -1.83 -18.18
N ASP A 242 -12.12 -2.41 -17.76
CA ASP A 242 -12.84 -2.07 -16.53
C ASP A 242 -13.37 -0.63 -16.47
N TYR A 243 -13.58 -0.02 -17.64
CA TYR A 243 -14.38 1.19 -17.80
C TYR A 243 -15.82 0.79 -18.08
N LEU A 244 -16.71 1.07 -17.14
CA LEU A 244 -18.09 0.60 -17.15
C LEU A 244 -19.01 1.75 -17.56
N PRO A 245 -19.71 1.66 -18.69
CA PRO A 245 -20.65 2.68 -19.12
C PRO A 245 -21.85 2.79 -18.17
N VAL A 246 -22.12 4.00 -17.68
CA VAL A 246 -23.22 4.28 -16.73
C VAL A 246 -24.15 5.39 -17.27
N PRO A 247 -25.37 5.56 -16.72
CA PRO A 247 -26.31 6.60 -17.15
C PRO A 247 -25.77 8.04 -17.07
N ILE A 248 -26.39 8.95 -17.83
CA ILE A 248 -25.89 10.30 -18.15
C ILE A 248 -25.92 11.25 -16.93
N ASP A 249 -26.78 11.01 -15.95
CA ASP A 249 -27.03 11.90 -14.81
C ASP A 249 -25.99 11.80 -13.68
N ARG A 250 -25.10 10.80 -13.73
CA ARG A 250 -24.12 10.55 -12.66
C ARG A 250 -22.74 11.13 -12.97
N PRO A 251 -22.00 11.64 -11.96
CA PRO A 251 -20.63 12.12 -12.13
C PRO A 251 -19.70 10.94 -12.44
N VAL A 252 -18.93 11.06 -13.52
CA VAL A 252 -18.00 10.03 -13.99
C VAL A 252 -16.56 10.55 -14.05
N ALA A 253 -15.60 9.64 -13.93
CA ALA A 253 -14.18 9.98 -14.07
C ALA A 253 -13.75 10.16 -15.52
N LEU A 254 -14.44 9.49 -16.46
CA LEU A 254 -14.20 9.59 -17.89
C LEU A 254 -15.53 9.85 -18.60
N GLU A 255 -15.58 10.95 -19.35
CA GLU A 255 -16.65 11.21 -20.31
C GLU A 255 -16.05 11.21 -21.73
N ILE A 256 -16.65 10.45 -22.62
CA ILE A 256 -16.28 10.41 -24.04
C ILE A 256 -17.36 11.16 -24.81
N VAL A 257 -16.94 12.09 -25.67
CA VAL A 257 -17.85 12.86 -26.53
C VAL A 257 -17.40 12.71 -27.97
N GLU A 258 -18.35 12.49 -28.87
CA GLU A 258 -18.11 12.49 -30.31
C GLU A 258 -18.00 13.92 -30.83
N ALA A 259 -16.95 14.20 -31.60
CA ALA A 259 -16.72 15.50 -32.21
C ALA A 259 -16.21 15.32 -33.65
N LYS A 260 -17.09 15.57 -34.65
CA LYS A 260 -16.75 15.68 -36.09
C LYS A 260 -15.69 14.65 -36.56
N ASN A 261 -15.91 13.36 -36.28
CA ASN A 261 -15.04 12.21 -36.59
C ASN A 261 -13.88 11.90 -35.60
N THR A 262 -13.88 12.52 -34.43
CA THR A 262 -12.94 12.25 -33.33
C THR A 262 -13.68 11.95 -32.03
N LEU A 263 -12.97 11.34 -31.10
CA LEU A 263 -13.40 11.09 -29.72
C LEU A 263 -12.64 12.04 -28.79
N ALA A 264 -13.39 12.89 -28.09
CA ALA A 264 -12.86 13.75 -27.04
C ALA A 264 -13.05 13.08 -25.68
N PHE A 265 -11.94 12.79 -25.00
CA PHE A 265 -11.90 12.23 -23.66
C PHE A 265 -11.82 13.38 -22.66
N LYS A 266 -12.84 13.50 -21.81
CA LYS A 266 -13.01 14.59 -20.84
C LYS A 266 -12.86 14.10 -19.41
N TYR A 267 -12.23 14.94 -18.60
CA TYR A 267 -12.16 14.82 -17.14
C TYR A 267 -12.75 16.07 -16.51
N LYS A 268 -13.82 15.94 -15.72
CA LYS A 268 -14.55 17.07 -15.11
C LYS A 268 -14.88 18.16 -16.14
N ALA A 269 -15.54 17.78 -17.25
CA ALA A 269 -15.93 18.61 -18.39
C ALA A 269 -14.79 19.24 -19.22
N LYS A 270 -13.52 19.13 -18.80
CA LYS A 270 -12.36 19.58 -19.59
C LYS A 270 -11.88 18.48 -20.53
N THR A 271 -11.72 18.79 -21.81
CA THR A 271 -11.06 17.89 -22.78
C THR A 271 -9.61 17.71 -22.40
N VAL A 272 -9.19 16.45 -22.20
CA VAL A 272 -7.83 16.07 -21.85
C VAL A 272 -7.11 15.47 -23.05
N LEU A 273 -7.81 14.64 -23.82
CA LEU A 273 -7.26 13.93 -24.97
C LEU A 273 -8.27 13.91 -26.11
N GLN A 274 -7.79 14.08 -27.34
CA GLN A 274 -8.58 13.85 -28.56
C GLN A 274 -7.89 12.74 -29.37
N THR A 275 -8.67 11.81 -29.89
CA THR A 275 -8.18 10.68 -30.70
C THR A 275 -9.21 10.30 -31.76
N THR A 276 -8.84 9.51 -32.76
CA THR A 276 -9.79 8.99 -33.75
C THR A 276 -10.43 7.69 -33.27
N PHE A 277 -11.57 7.31 -33.83
CA PHE A 277 -12.15 5.99 -33.60
C PHE A 277 -11.16 4.86 -33.93
N ASN A 278 -10.44 4.98 -35.06
CA ASN A 278 -9.51 3.96 -35.51
C ASN A 278 -8.34 3.76 -34.52
N GLU A 279 -7.73 4.86 -34.08
CA GLU A 279 -6.65 4.81 -33.09
C GLU A 279 -7.13 4.20 -31.77
N PHE A 280 -8.29 4.63 -31.27
CA PHE A 280 -8.84 4.10 -30.02
C PHE A 280 -9.12 2.59 -30.11
N PHE A 281 -9.70 2.10 -31.20
CA PHE A 281 -10.00 0.66 -31.30
C PHE A 281 -8.78 -0.21 -31.60
N THR A 282 -7.74 0.36 -32.22
CA THR A 282 -6.49 -0.36 -32.50
C THR A 282 -5.60 -0.42 -31.25
N HIS A 283 -5.55 0.66 -30.47
CA HIS A 283 -4.70 0.78 -29.28
C HIS A 283 -5.43 1.34 -28.05
N PRO A 284 -6.53 0.70 -27.60
CA PRO A 284 -7.36 1.24 -26.51
C PRO A 284 -6.60 1.39 -25.20
N GLU A 285 -5.73 0.44 -24.88
CA GLU A 285 -4.89 0.50 -23.68
C GLU A 285 -3.97 1.72 -23.67
N LYS A 286 -3.36 2.05 -24.81
CA LYS A 286 -2.44 3.19 -24.94
C LYS A 286 -3.20 4.49 -24.69
N VAL A 287 -4.37 4.65 -25.31
CA VAL A 287 -5.22 5.85 -25.15
C VAL A 287 -5.69 5.99 -23.70
N LEU A 288 -6.20 4.92 -23.09
CA LEU A 288 -6.70 4.95 -21.70
C LEU A 288 -5.58 5.17 -20.68
N ARG A 289 -4.38 4.62 -20.91
CA ARG A 289 -3.20 4.90 -20.08
C ARG A 289 -2.75 6.35 -20.20
N HIS A 290 -2.73 6.90 -21.42
CA HIS A 290 -2.40 8.31 -21.64
C HIS A 290 -3.39 9.23 -20.95
N PHE A 291 -4.70 9.01 -21.12
CA PHE A 291 -5.74 9.75 -20.40
C PHE A 291 -5.58 9.65 -18.88
N SER A 292 -5.26 8.46 -18.35
CA SER A 292 -5.00 8.29 -16.92
C SER A 292 -3.76 9.05 -16.44
N ALA A 293 -2.72 9.18 -17.25
CA ALA A 293 -1.50 9.90 -16.87
C ALA A 293 -1.75 11.41 -16.82
N GLU A 294 -2.44 11.96 -17.82
CA GLU A 294 -2.79 13.37 -17.90
C GLU A 294 -3.78 13.84 -16.82
N THR A 295 -4.49 12.90 -16.18
CA THR A 295 -5.45 13.19 -15.10
C THR A 295 -4.90 12.90 -13.70
N ASP A 296 -3.67 12.39 -13.59
CA ASP A 296 -3.07 12.01 -12.32
C ASP A 296 -2.46 13.21 -11.60
N ARG A 297 -3.19 13.74 -10.60
CA ARG A 297 -2.70 14.86 -9.77
C ARG A 297 -1.84 14.43 -8.58
N HIS A 298 -1.67 13.13 -8.36
CA HIS A 298 -1.07 12.61 -7.13
C HIS A 298 0.31 11.99 -7.36
N ALA A 299 0.90 12.07 -8.56
CA ALA A 299 2.16 11.40 -8.86
C ALA A 299 3.29 11.76 -7.88
N LEU A 300 3.53 13.05 -7.66
CA LEU A 300 4.55 13.53 -6.73
C LEU A 300 4.17 13.27 -5.27
N PHE A 301 2.88 13.36 -4.93
CA PHE A 301 2.40 13.00 -3.60
C PHE A 301 2.66 11.53 -3.27
N ARG A 302 2.44 10.62 -4.23
CA ARG A 302 2.78 9.19 -4.10
C ARG A 302 4.27 8.97 -3.93
N GLN A 303 5.09 9.62 -4.76
CA GLN A 303 6.55 9.51 -4.66
C GLN A 303 7.04 10.00 -3.30
N ALA A 304 6.60 11.17 -2.85
CA ALA A 304 6.92 11.71 -1.53
C ALA A 304 6.48 10.76 -0.41
N THR A 305 5.26 10.20 -0.50
CA THR A 305 4.75 9.23 0.47
C THR A 305 5.63 7.97 0.54
N ILE A 306 6.03 7.41 -0.61
CA ILE A 306 6.92 6.24 -0.67
C ILE A 306 8.31 6.57 -0.09
N SER A 307 8.91 7.70 -0.50
CA SER A 307 10.21 8.13 0.05
C SER A 307 10.16 8.33 1.56
N CYS A 308 9.09 8.94 2.07
CA CYS A 308 8.87 9.14 3.50
C CYS A 308 8.59 7.83 4.23
N LEU A 309 7.90 6.87 3.61
CA LEU A 309 7.71 5.53 4.18
C LEU A 309 9.04 4.76 4.27
N LEU A 310 9.91 4.89 3.27
CA LEU A 310 11.20 4.19 3.24
C LEU A 310 12.23 4.80 4.19
N LEU A 311 12.27 6.13 4.32
CA LEU A 311 13.30 6.83 5.10
C LEU A 311 12.75 7.47 6.39
N GLY A 312 11.63 8.17 6.28
CA GLY A 312 11.03 8.93 7.39
C GLY A 312 10.43 8.05 8.49
N PHE A 313 9.72 6.98 8.10
CA PHE A 313 9.11 6.07 9.05
C PHE A 313 10.14 5.33 9.92
N PRO A 314 11.18 4.65 9.37
CA PRO A 314 12.18 3.99 10.20
C PRO A 314 12.94 4.95 11.12
N LEU A 315 13.24 6.16 10.65
CA LEU A 315 13.92 7.18 11.47
C LEU A 315 13.03 7.68 12.60
N THR A 316 11.74 7.88 12.34
CA THR A 316 10.76 8.24 13.38
C THR A 316 10.64 7.12 14.40
N LEU A 317 10.53 5.86 13.95
CA LEU A 317 10.47 4.70 14.83
C LEU A 317 11.72 4.61 15.72
N TYR A 318 12.91 4.80 15.15
CA TYR A 318 14.16 4.83 15.91
C TYR A 318 14.13 5.93 16.98
N VAL A 319 13.76 7.17 16.63
CA VAL A 319 13.70 8.28 17.58
C VAL A 319 12.73 7.98 18.73
N MET A 320 11.55 7.41 18.43
CA MET A 320 10.54 7.08 19.44
C MET A 320 11.02 5.95 20.37
N VAL A 321 11.52 4.85 19.81
CA VAL A 321 12.01 3.69 20.59
C VAL A 321 13.22 4.09 21.44
N PHE A 322 14.16 4.83 20.86
CA PHE A 322 15.32 5.35 21.58
C PHE A 322 14.91 6.24 22.75
N ALA A 323 13.97 7.17 22.54
CA ALA A 323 13.51 8.05 23.60
C ALA A 323 12.77 7.29 24.70
N LEU A 324 11.98 6.26 24.36
CA LEU A 324 11.28 5.41 25.32
C LEU A 324 12.26 4.60 26.17
N ILE A 325 13.21 3.90 25.55
CA ILE A 325 14.23 3.12 26.29
C ILE A 325 15.04 4.04 27.18
N ARG A 326 15.47 5.19 26.66
CA ARG A 326 16.21 6.17 27.45
C ARG A 326 15.39 6.68 28.64
N PHE A 327 14.10 6.97 28.46
CA PHE A 327 13.22 7.40 29.54
C PHE A 327 13.20 6.39 30.68
N VAL A 328 12.99 5.11 30.36
CA VAL A 328 13.01 4.03 31.36
C VAL A 328 14.38 3.94 32.03
N LEU A 329 15.47 3.98 31.28
CA LEU A 329 16.83 3.87 31.83
C LEU A 329 17.23 5.05 32.71
N THR A 330 16.64 6.24 32.52
CA THR A 330 16.95 7.40 33.38
C THR A 330 16.52 7.21 34.83
N PHE A 331 15.63 6.25 35.13
CA PHE A 331 15.27 5.89 36.51
C PHE A 331 16.34 5.04 37.21
N PHE A 332 17.21 4.36 36.44
CA PHE A 332 18.16 3.38 36.98
C PHE A 332 19.62 3.81 36.83
N VAL A 333 19.95 4.62 35.82
CA VAL A 333 21.35 4.92 35.45
C VAL A 333 21.54 6.42 35.17
N ARG A 334 22.75 6.92 35.39
CA ARG A 334 23.16 8.30 35.05
C ARG A 334 22.84 8.64 33.57
N SER A 335 22.46 9.89 33.32
CA SER A 335 21.94 10.36 32.03
C SER A 335 22.85 10.07 30.82
N THR A 336 24.18 10.14 30.96
CA THR A 336 25.10 9.85 29.84
C THR A 336 25.09 8.37 29.48
N SER A 337 25.24 7.49 30.48
CA SER A 337 25.19 6.04 30.28
C SER A 337 23.83 5.58 29.77
N SER A 338 22.72 6.16 30.24
CA SER A 338 21.37 5.86 29.72
C SER A 338 21.25 6.05 28.21
N SER A 339 21.97 7.03 27.65
CA SER A 339 21.88 7.37 26.23
C SER A 339 22.71 6.41 25.37
N VAL A 340 23.88 5.98 25.88
CA VAL A 340 24.71 4.95 25.23
C VAL A 340 24.01 3.60 25.26
N VAL A 341 23.50 3.18 26.42
CA VAL A 341 22.77 1.91 26.56
C VAL A 341 21.53 1.88 25.68
N ALA A 342 20.73 2.96 25.66
CA ALA A 342 19.58 3.05 24.75
C ALA A 342 19.98 2.92 23.27
N SER A 343 21.11 3.51 22.88
CA SER A 343 21.64 3.44 21.52
C SER A 343 22.03 2.00 21.14
N VAL A 344 22.75 1.31 22.03
CA VAL A 344 23.14 -0.10 21.87
C VAL A 344 21.91 -0.99 21.77
N VAL A 345 20.92 -0.81 22.65
CA VAL A 345 19.67 -1.60 22.60
C VAL A 345 18.92 -1.36 21.29
N CYS A 346 18.79 -0.11 20.84
CA CYS A 346 18.15 0.19 19.54
C CYS A 346 18.92 -0.44 18.37
N PHE A 347 20.25 -0.42 18.41
CA PHE A 347 21.09 -1.06 17.40
C PHE A 347 20.87 -2.57 17.36
N SER A 348 20.86 -3.22 18.53
CA SER A 348 20.59 -4.65 18.65
C SER A 348 19.19 -5.03 18.17
N ILE A 349 18.16 -4.23 18.48
CA ILE A 349 16.80 -4.41 17.93
C ILE A 349 16.84 -4.30 16.40
N GLY A 350 17.50 -3.28 15.86
CA GLY A 350 17.64 -3.08 14.41
C GLY A 350 18.34 -4.24 13.69
N LEU A 351 19.36 -4.84 14.33
CA LEU A 351 20.03 -6.04 13.83
C LEU A 351 19.13 -7.28 13.95
N ALA A 352 18.40 -7.44 15.05
CA ALA A 352 17.47 -8.56 15.24
C ALA A 352 16.35 -8.56 14.18
N LEU A 353 15.89 -7.38 13.73
CA LEU A 353 14.91 -7.26 12.65
C LEU A 353 15.43 -7.72 11.27
N LEU A 354 16.73 -7.99 11.10
CA LEU A 354 17.29 -8.59 9.90
C LEU A 354 17.22 -10.13 9.89
N ILE A 355 16.97 -10.77 11.05
CA ILE A 355 16.87 -12.23 11.17
C ILE A 355 15.81 -12.82 10.23
N PRO A 356 14.57 -12.27 10.15
CA PRO A 356 13.55 -12.72 9.19
C PRO A 356 14.04 -12.77 7.74
N LEU A 357 14.83 -11.77 7.32
CA LEU A 357 15.38 -11.70 5.96
C LEU A 357 16.44 -12.78 5.71
N ARG A 358 17.20 -13.18 6.74
CA ARG A 358 18.15 -14.29 6.62
C ARG A 358 17.44 -15.63 6.52
N ILE A 359 16.39 -15.84 7.33
CA ILE A 359 15.59 -17.08 7.30
C ILE A 359 14.87 -17.24 5.95
N GLY A 360 14.28 -16.16 5.42
CA GLY A 360 13.58 -16.21 4.14
C GLY A 360 14.45 -16.52 2.91
N ARG A 361 15.78 -16.46 3.08
CA ARG A 361 16.78 -16.77 2.05
C ARG A 361 17.24 -18.23 2.02
N ILE A 362 16.66 -19.11 2.84
CA ILE A 362 16.91 -20.55 2.71
C ILE A 362 16.56 -20.98 1.28
N LYS A 363 17.55 -21.48 0.53
CA LYS A 363 17.38 -21.95 -0.85
C LYS A 363 17.41 -23.48 -0.87
N ILE A 364 16.42 -24.08 -1.49
CA ILE A 364 16.41 -25.51 -1.80
C ILE A 364 16.81 -25.66 -3.27
N ALA A 365 17.98 -26.27 -3.52
CA ALA A 365 18.59 -26.34 -4.85
C ALA A 365 18.19 -27.59 -5.64
N ASP A 366 17.99 -28.75 -4.99
CA ASP A 366 17.78 -30.03 -5.68
C ASP A 366 16.50 -30.75 -5.25
N ALA A 367 16.03 -31.69 -6.09
CA ALA A 367 14.81 -32.47 -5.86
C ALA A 367 14.89 -33.44 -4.65
N ILE A 368 16.06 -34.01 -4.36
CA ILE A 368 16.27 -34.86 -3.17
C ILE A 368 16.10 -34.01 -1.90
N HIS A 369 16.73 -32.83 -1.89
CA HIS A 369 16.59 -31.83 -0.83
C HIS A 369 15.16 -31.26 -0.74
N LEU A 370 14.36 -31.32 -1.81
CA LEU A 370 12.97 -30.85 -1.81
C LEU A 370 12.06 -31.78 -1.01
N SER A 371 12.10 -33.09 -1.25
CA SER A 371 11.26 -34.04 -0.51
C SER A 371 11.60 -34.02 0.98
N GLU A 372 12.89 -33.99 1.32
CA GLU A 372 13.35 -33.85 2.71
C GLU A 372 12.86 -32.54 3.33
N ALA A 373 13.00 -31.40 2.63
CA ALA A 373 12.55 -30.11 3.13
C ALA A 373 11.03 -30.02 3.29
N LEU A 374 10.24 -30.66 2.41
CA LEU A 374 8.78 -30.76 2.56
C LEU A 374 8.37 -31.62 3.75
N ASN A 375 9.14 -32.65 4.10
CA ASN A 375 8.90 -33.52 5.25
C ASN A 375 9.53 -33.00 6.56
N SER A 376 10.26 -31.89 6.52
CA SER A 376 10.96 -31.35 7.69
C SER A 376 9.98 -30.91 8.79
N ASP A 377 10.32 -31.17 10.06
CA ASP A 377 9.58 -30.64 11.21
C ASP A 377 9.60 -29.10 11.27
N CYS A 378 10.64 -28.50 10.67
CA CYS A 378 10.84 -27.05 10.59
C CYS A 378 9.95 -26.45 9.48
N TRP A 379 8.93 -25.68 9.86
CA TRP A 379 8.02 -25.06 8.90
C TRP A 379 8.73 -24.10 7.94
N GLN A 380 9.86 -23.50 8.35
CA GLN A 380 10.66 -22.62 7.51
C GLN A 380 11.27 -23.38 6.33
N HIS A 381 11.69 -24.63 6.53
CA HIS A 381 12.17 -25.51 5.46
C HIS A 381 11.03 -25.90 4.53
N ARG A 382 9.86 -26.26 5.08
CA ARG A 382 8.66 -26.58 4.28
C ARG A 382 8.22 -25.38 3.43
N VAL A 383 8.21 -24.17 3.98
CA VAL A 383 7.93 -22.94 3.22
C VAL A 383 8.99 -22.65 2.16
N ALA A 384 10.27 -22.85 2.46
CA ALA A 384 11.33 -22.71 1.46
C ALA A 384 11.16 -23.71 0.30
N ALA A 385 10.76 -24.94 0.61
CA ALA A 385 10.44 -25.97 -0.37
C ALA A 385 9.21 -25.60 -1.22
N LEU A 386 8.11 -25.14 -0.61
CA LEU A 386 6.92 -24.66 -1.33
C LEU A 386 7.25 -23.45 -2.24
N ARG A 387 8.13 -22.55 -1.78
CA ARG A 387 8.65 -21.45 -2.62
C ARG A 387 9.44 -21.98 -3.81
N ALA A 388 10.25 -23.03 -3.63
CA ALA A 388 10.97 -23.69 -4.71
C ALA A 388 10.00 -24.36 -5.71
N VAL A 389 8.98 -25.08 -5.22
CA VAL A 389 7.91 -25.66 -6.04
C VAL A 389 7.22 -24.61 -6.91
N VAL A 390 6.84 -23.46 -6.33
CA VAL A 390 6.22 -22.36 -7.09
C VAL A 390 7.20 -21.74 -8.09
N GLY A 391 8.44 -21.48 -7.66
CA GLY A 391 9.46 -20.82 -8.48
C GLY A 391 9.90 -21.65 -9.68
N GLN A 392 10.00 -22.96 -9.51
CA GLN A 392 10.43 -23.93 -10.52
C GLN A 392 9.24 -24.63 -11.22
N ARG A 393 8.00 -24.34 -10.80
CA ARG A 393 6.76 -24.97 -11.27
C ARG A 393 6.77 -26.50 -11.18
N LEU A 394 7.18 -27.02 -10.04
CA LEU A 394 7.22 -28.47 -9.77
C LEU A 394 5.82 -28.99 -9.38
N GLU A 395 5.62 -30.30 -9.53
CA GLU A 395 4.36 -30.95 -9.18
C GLU A 395 4.28 -31.24 -7.68
N ILE A 396 3.44 -30.50 -6.96
CA ILE A 396 3.25 -30.70 -5.51
C ILE A 396 2.41 -31.95 -5.21
N GLY A 397 1.53 -32.35 -6.12
CA GLY A 397 0.61 -33.46 -5.92
C GLY A 397 1.28 -34.83 -5.78
N ASP A 398 2.52 -34.96 -6.26
CA ASP A 398 3.31 -36.19 -6.16
C ASP A 398 3.96 -36.36 -4.77
N HIS A 399 3.98 -35.31 -3.95
CA HIS A 399 4.62 -35.33 -2.63
C HIS A 399 3.62 -35.68 -1.52
N GLN A 400 3.82 -36.84 -0.87
CA GLN A 400 2.95 -37.31 0.22
C GLN A 400 2.85 -36.36 1.43
N ALA A 401 3.76 -35.39 1.55
CA ALA A 401 3.80 -34.44 2.66
C ALA A 401 2.74 -33.32 2.57
N TYR A 402 2.31 -32.91 1.36
CA TYR A 402 1.46 -31.73 1.22
C TYR A 402 0.05 -31.84 1.83
N PRO A 403 -0.64 -33.01 1.86
CA PRO A 403 -1.97 -33.09 2.43
C PRO A 403 -2.01 -32.66 3.90
N ALA A 404 -0.98 -33.01 4.68
CA ALA A 404 -0.87 -32.58 6.08
C ALA A 404 -0.73 -31.05 6.22
N MET A 405 -0.13 -30.39 5.23
CA MET A 405 0.06 -28.93 5.22
C MET A 405 -1.23 -28.16 4.98
N LEU A 406 -2.29 -28.78 4.43
CA LEU A 406 -3.61 -28.15 4.26
C LEU A 406 -4.19 -27.70 5.60
N ALA A 407 -3.99 -28.50 6.65
CA ALA A 407 -4.43 -28.23 8.01
C ALA A 407 -3.34 -27.62 8.91
N SER A 408 -2.20 -27.19 8.35
CA SER A 408 -1.09 -26.65 9.14
C SER A 408 -1.53 -25.42 9.95
N PRO A 409 -1.12 -25.27 11.22
CA PRO A 409 -1.38 -24.04 11.98
C PRO A 409 -0.56 -22.84 11.47
N VAL A 410 0.45 -23.08 10.62
CA VAL A 410 1.40 -22.08 10.14
C VAL A 410 0.83 -21.36 8.91
N VAL A 411 0.46 -20.09 9.07
CA VAL A 411 -0.15 -19.30 7.98
C VAL A 411 0.76 -19.19 6.74
N PRO A 412 2.08 -18.89 6.86
CA PRO A 412 2.97 -18.88 5.69
C PRO A 412 2.97 -20.19 4.90
N GLU A 413 2.86 -21.34 5.58
CA GLU A 413 2.82 -22.66 4.93
C GLU A 413 1.56 -22.82 4.10
N ARG A 414 0.38 -22.56 4.65
CA ARG A 414 -0.89 -22.60 3.90
C ARG A 414 -0.91 -21.60 2.74
N TYR A 415 -0.36 -20.39 2.96
CA TYR A 415 -0.23 -19.36 1.93
C TYR A 415 0.60 -19.83 0.74
N TRP A 416 1.77 -20.42 0.98
CA TRP A 416 2.65 -20.90 -0.08
C TRP A 416 2.14 -22.20 -0.70
N LEU A 417 1.45 -23.04 0.05
CA LEU A 417 0.79 -24.23 -0.47
C LEU A 417 -0.33 -23.85 -1.44
N ALA A 418 -1.20 -22.89 -1.10
CA ALA A 418 -2.23 -22.40 -2.03
C ALA A 418 -1.62 -21.96 -3.37
N LYS A 419 -0.45 -21.32 -3.35
CA LYS A 419 0.30 -20.98 -4.57
C LYS A 419 0.90 -22.19 -5.27
N ALA A 420 1.41 -23.18 -4.55
CA ALA A 420 1.94 -24.41 -5.13
C ALA A 420 0.85 -25.24 -5.82
N LEU A 421 -0.36 -25.30 -5.26
CA LEU A 421 -1.50 -25.98 -5.90
C LEU A 421 -1.94 -25.32 -7.22
N ALA A 422 -1.55 -24.06 -7.46
CA ALA A 422 -1.83 -23.36 -8.72
C ALA A 422 -1.14 -23.99 -9.93
N VAL A 423 0.05 -24.57 -9.72
CA VAL A 423 0.88 -25.16 -10.79
C VAL A 423 0.66 -26.67 -10.95
N SER A 424 -0.07 -27.28 -10.03
CA SER A 424 -0.39 -28.71 -10.03
C SER A 424 -1.40 -29.09 -11.12
N ARG A 425 -1.18 -30.25 -11.74
CA ARG A 425 -2.08 -30.84 -12.74
C ARG A 425 -3.03 -31.88 -12.16
N HIS A 426 -2.76 -32.38 -10.95
CA HIS A 426 -3.58 -33.40 -10.30
C HIS A 426 -5.01 -32.91 -10.02
N PRO A 427 -6.06 -33.69 -10.33
CA PRO A 427 -7.44 -33.27 -10.05
C PRO A 427 -7.73 -33.01 -8.56
N GLN A 428 -7.14 -33.80 -7.66
CA GLN A 428 -7.35 -33.68 -6.22
C GLN A 428 -6.90 -32.31 -5.69
N THR A 429 -5.74 -31.80 -6.15
CA THR A 429 -5.21 -30.51 -5.71
C THR A 429 -6.11 -29.33 -6.07
N TYR A 430 -7.06 -29.51 -7.00
CA TYR A 430 -8.07 -28.49 -7.31
C TYR A 430 -9.10 -28.38 -6.19
N GLN A 431 -9.54 -29.52 -5.64
CA GLN A 431 -10.47 -29.55 -4.51
C GLN A 431 -9.80 -28.99 -3.26
N ASP A 432 -8.54 -29.36 -3.03
CA ASP A 432 -7.76 -28.82 -1.92
C ASP A 432 -7.56 -27.30 -2.04
N LEU A 433 -7.37 -26.80 -3.27
CA LEU A 433 -7.29 -25.38 -3.54
C LEU A 433 -8.62 -24.64 -3.29
N LEU A 434 -9.76 -25.27 -3.61
CA LEU A 434 -11.07 -24.71 -3.30
C LEU A 434 -11.32 -24.65 -1.79
N ALA A 435 -10.82 -25.61 -1.01
CA ALA A 435 -10.93 -25.61 0.44
C ALA A 435 -10.25 -24.38 1.08
N PHE A 436 -9.16 -23.88 0.50
CA PHE A 436 -8.51 -22.64 0.97
C PHE A 436 -9.33 -21.37 0.78
N LEU A 437 -10.44 -21.40 0.03
CA LEU A 437 -11.36 -20.27 -0.03
C LEU A 437 -12.11 -20.05 1.30
N ASP A 438 -12.09 -21.05 2.19
CA ASP A 438 -12.67 -21.04 3.53
C ASP A 438 -11.59 -20.89 4.64
N ASP A 439 -10.33 -20.61 4.29
CA ASP A 439 -9.26 -20.41 5.27
C ASP A 439 -9.55 -19.21 6.19
N PRO A 440 -9.30 -19.32 7.52
CA PRO A 440 -9.53 -18.21 8.44
C PRO A 440 -8.62 -17.00 8.19
N CYS A 441 -7.48 -17.17 7.50
CA CYS A 441 -6.57 -16.09 7.17
C CYS A 441 -6.88 -15.50 5.78
N PRO A 442 -7.23 -14.20 5.68
CA PRO A 442 -7.52 -13.55 4.40
C PRO A 442 -6.37 -13.62 3.39
N ASN A 443 -5.12 -13.62 3.86
CA ASN A 443 -3.96 -13.75 2.97
C ASN A 443 -3.94 -15.10 2.23
N VAL A 444 -4.37 -16.18 2.87
CA VAL A 444 -4.45 -17.52 2.27
C VAL A 444 -5.59 -17.56 1.25
N VAL A 445 -6.78 -17.08 1.63
CA VAL A 445 -7.94 -16.96 0.72
C VAL A 445 -7.61 -16.14 -0.53
N SER A 446 -6.90 -15.02 -0.37
CA SER A 446 -6.43 -14.20 -1.49
C SER A 446 -5.51 -14.97 -2.43
N MET A 447 -4.61 -15.82 -1.90
CA MET A 447 -3.76 -16.66 -2.72
C MET A 447 -4.50 -17.82 -3.36
N ALA A 448 -5.54 -18.35 -2.72
CA ALA A 448 -6.41 -19.35 -3.31
C ALA A 448 -7.12 -18.80 -4.56
N PHE A 449 -7.68 -17.58 -4.47
CA PHE A 449 -8.22 -16.90 -5.67
C PHE A 449 -7.15 -16.67 -6.74
N HIS A 450 -5.98 -16.17 -6.35
CA HIS A 450 -4.87 -15.98 -7.29
C HIS A 450 -4.50 -17.28 -8.03
N ALA A 451 -4.40 -18.37 -7.29
CA ALA A 451 -4.07 -19.70 -7.79
C ALA A 451 -5.17 -20.28 -8.69
N LEU A 452 -6.45 -20.09 -8.37
CA LEU A 452 -7.57 -20.47 -9.24
C LEU A 452 -7.51 -19.75 -10.59
N GLY A 453 -7.17 -18.45 -10.57
CA GLY A 453 -6.90 -17.68 -11.77
C GLY A 453 -5.79 -18.31 -12.60
N GLN A 454 -4.60 -18.50 -11.98
CA GLN A 454 -3.43 -19.08 -12.66
C GLN A 454 -3.67 -20.46 -13.25
N ARG A 455 -4.43 -21.31 -12.55
CA ARG A 455 -4.72 -22.68 -13.00
C ARG A 455 -5.63 -22.71 -14.23
N GLY A 456 -6.37 -21.63 -14.51
CA GLY A 456 -7.11 -21.47 -15.76
C GLY A 456 -8.42 -22.26 -15.86
N ASN A 457 -8.86 -22.95 -14.78
CA ASN A 457 -10.10 -23.72 -14.81
C ASN A 457 -11.34 -22.80 -14.82
N ARG A 458 -11.98 -22.67 -16.00
CA ARG A 458 -13.12 -21.78 -16.20
C ARG A 458 -14.36 -22.13 -15.36
N HIS A 459 -14.47 -23.35 -14.84
CA HIS A 459 -15.57 -23.76 -13.96
C HIS A 459 -15.57 -22.98 -12.64
N ALA A 460 -14.41 -22.46 -12.21
CA ALA A 460 -14.29 -21.66 -10.98
C ALA A 460 -15.05 -20.32 -11.06
N LYS A 461 -15.39 -19.81 -12.25
CA LYS A 461 -16.02 -18.48 -12.42
C LYS A 461 -17.28 -18.30 -11.58
N LYS A 462 -18.21 -19.26 -11.61
CA LYS A 462 -19.48 -19.18 -10.87
C LYS A 462 -19.24 -19.13 -9.37
N GLU A 463 -18.34 -19.97 -8.86
CA GLU A 463 -18.01 -19.99 -7.44
C GLU A 463 -17.30 -18.70 -7.02
N ILE A 464 -16.38 -18.17 -7.83
CA ILE A 464 -15.69 -16.92 -7.53
C ILE A 464 -16.67 -15.73 -7.45
N VAL A 465 -17.64 -15.62 -8.38
CA VAL A 465 -18.68 -14.57 -8.32
C VAL A 465 -19.48 -14.67 -7.02
N LYS A 466 -19.97 -15.87 -6.68
CA LYS A 466 -20.70 -16.14 -5.44
C LYS A 466 -19.90 -15.76 -4.19
N ARG A 467 -18.58 -16.01 -4.19
CA ARG A 467 -17.68 -15.64 -3.09
C ARG A 467 -17.48 -14.12 -3.00
N ILE A 468 -17.40 -13.41 -4.13
CA ILE A 468 -17.34 -11.94 -4.13
C ILE A 468 -18.59 -11.34 -3.48
N GLU A 469 -19.78 -11.84 -3.82
CA GLU A 469 -21.05 -11.34 -3.29
C GLU A 469 -21.22 -11.57 -1.78
N LYS A 470 -20.69 -12.68 -1.27
CA LYS A 470 -20.80 -13.06 0.15
C LYS A 470 -19.69 -12.49 1.03
N SER A 471 -18.50 -12.23 0.48
CA SER A 471 -17.34 -11.80 1.26
C SER A 471 -17.54 -10.40 1.86
N ASP A 472 -17.11 -10.24 3.10
CA ASP A 472 -16.99 -8.98 3.85
C ASP A 472 -15.56 -8.41 3.82
N HIS A 473 -14.64 -9.05 3.09
CA HIS A 473 -13.23 -8.66 3.04
C HIS A 473 -12.86 -8.17 1.64
N TRP A 474 -12.76 -6.85 1.46
CA TRP A 474 -12.49 -6.22 0.16
C TRP A 474 -11.24 -6.77 -0.55
N TYR A 475 -10.18 -7.11 0.21
CA TYR A 475 -8.93 -7.61 -0.37
C TYR A 475 -9.13 -8.97 -1.06
N ASN A 476 -9.95 -9.84 -0.46
CA ASN A 476 -10.31 -11.11 -1.05
C ASN A 476 -11.19 -10.90 -2.29
N GLN A 477 -12.15 -9.96 -2.24
CA GLN A 477 -12.96 -9.58 -3.41
C GLN A 477 -12.09 -9.07 -4.57
N TRP A 478 -11.05 -8.29 -4.27
CA TRP A 478 -10.11 -7.79 -5.27
C TRP A 478 -9.30 -8.92 -5.95
N TYR A 479 -8.79 -9.88 -5.17
CA TYR A 479 -8.11 -11.06 -5.71
C TYR A 479 -9.06 -11.96 -6.51
N ALA A 480 -10.26 -12.19 -6.00
CA ALA A 480 -11.32 -12.93 -6.67
C ALA A 480 -11.67 -12.31 -8.03
N TYR A 481 -11.81 -10.99 -8.10
CA TYR A 481 -12.07 -10.30 -9.36
C TYR A 481 -10.93 -10.45 -10.35
N LYS A 482 -9.69 -10.28 -9.92
CA LYS A 482 -8.52 -10.50 -10.77
C LYS A 482 -8.49 -11.92 -11.32
N ALA A 483 -8.84 -12.91 -10.50
CA ALA A 483 -8.97 -14.30 -10.94
C ALA A 483 -10.07 -14.45 -12.00
N LEU A 484 -11.26 -13.84 -11.82
CA LEU A 484 -12.32 -13.83 -12.84
C LEU A 484 -11.84 -13.26 -14.17
N ARG A 485 -11.18 -12.09 -14.14
CA ARG A 485 -10.63 -11.46 -15.34
C ARG A 485 -9.61 -12.35 -16.03
N HIS A 486 -8.72 -13.00 -15.26
CA HIS A 486 -7.74 -13.93 -15.81
C HIS A 486 -8.39 -15.17 -16.46
N LEU A 487 -9.51 -15.65 -15.93
CA LEU A 487 -10.30 -16.74 -16.52
C LEU A 487 -11.10 -16.30 -17.76
N GLY A 488 -11.00 -15.04 -18.19
CA GLY A 488 -11.74 -14.48 -19.33
C GLY A 488 -13.22 -14.22 -19.02
N TRP A 489 -13.57 -13.98 -17.76
CA TRP A 489 -14.87 -13.43 -17.41
C TRP A 489 -14.92 -11.94 -17.77
N LYS A 490 -16.07 -11.49 -18.30
CA LYS A 490 -16.33 -10.09 -18.65
C LYS A 490 -17.49 -9.59 -17.80
N GLN A 491 -17.43 -8.31 -17.44
CA GLN A 491 -18.57 -7.62 -16.84
C GLN A 491 -19.74 -7.63 -17.80
N SER A 492 -20.93 -7.74 -17.24
CA SER A 492 -22.21 -7.67 -17.94
C SER A 492 -23.22 -7.08 -16.97
N ARG A 493 -24.17 -6.31 -17.49
CA ARG A 493 -25.25 -5.78 -16.65
C ARG A 493 -26.16 -6.93 -16.24
N SER A 494 -26.49 -7.02 -14.96
CA SER A 494 -27.53 -7.91 -14.48
C SER A 494 -28.84 -7.53 -15.16
N THR A 495 -29.51 -8.50 -15.78
CA THR A 495 -30.82 -8.33 -16.44
C THR A 495 -31.97 -8.07 -15.46
N ILE A 496 -31.66 -7.97 -14.16
CA ILE A 496 -32.64 -7.68 -13.11
C ILE A 496 -32.77 -6.16 -13.08
N ALA A 497 -33.81 -5.65 -13.73
CA ALA A 497 -34.38 -4.36 -13.41
C ALA A 497 -34.74 -4.38 -11.92
N LEU A 498 -34.12 -3.48 -11.15
CA LEU A 498 -34.57 -3.18 -9.79
C LEU A 498 -35.90 -2.42 -9.85
#